data_AF-A0A178BCY1-F1
#
_entry.id   AF-A0A178BCY1-F1
#
_cell.length_a   1.000
_cell.length_b   1.000
_cell.length_c   1.000
_cell.angle_alpha   90.00
_cell.angle_beta   90.00
_cell.angle_gamma   90.00
#
_symmetry.space_group_name_H-M   'P 1'
#
loop_
_entity.id
_entity.type
_entity.pdbx_description
1 polymer ?
#
loop_
_entity_poly.entity_id
_entity_poly.type
_entity_poly.pdbx_seq_one_letter_code
_entity_poly.pdbx_strand_id
1 'polypeptide(L)'
;MHLPQISATVMVPAMAALLVTAPGAQAMPAMPAMLSSMVRSIKPAVEARGFNGMGPVSLYLAIKDYLKDANAYDPSVPNKCNIFTSTVAGGNCKTSINCKMSDNTYEALPDWNVCYLGGRQYFTHPDIGDFSITYSKAGGKDGNKEDGLHDPIFQFANLNDWEPMDVQKLMDNSKGEHGNMCKKTNVAGTQRITYECGIPKKGTAAFGLSIFDPVDPAPGFAPGWCTMHVIQHQRNEYGVGGEYEFDVIIYDNNKKIIGKVQQAAINAGSKTLSVTSKLPYTVEVEAKGGDTDPVKFSYGGQVWQDNDASHQSTFSNGKEHGYEYGNREGDMGFSC
;
A
#
# COMPACT_ATOMS: atom_id res chain seq x y z
N MET A 1 23.17 20.46 68.99
CA MET A 1 22.07 20.83 68.08
C MET A 1 21.59 19.56 67.39
N HIS A 2 20.91 18.64 68.08
CA HIS A 2 19.46 18.58 68.35
C HIS A 2 18.59 18.64 67.09
N LEU A 3 18.48 17.47 66.45
CA LEU A 3 17.37 17.01 65.62
C LEU A 3 16.17 16.67 66.53
N PRO A 4 14.91 16.91 66.12
CA PRO A 4 13.77 16.31 66.80
C PRO A 4 13.43 14.94 66.19
N GLN A 5 13.34 13.96 67.08
CA GLN A 5 12.63 12.70 66.88
C GLN A 5 11.12 12.96 66.87
N ILE A 6 10.37 12.31 65.97
CA ILE A 6 8.95 12.04 66.17
C ILE A 6 8.73 10.55 65.94
N SER A 7 8.18 9.92 66.97
CA SER A 7 7.91 8.49 67.07
C SER A 7 6.40 8.25 67.13
N ALA A 8 5.99 7.16 66.49
CA ALA A 8 4.80 6.32 66.72
C ALA A 8 3.39 6.93 66.59
N THR A 9 2.51 6.25 65.84
CA THR A 9 1.48 5.36 66.43
C THR A 9 0.75 4.60 65.32
N VAL A 10 0.68 3.27 65.51
CA VAL A 10 -0.11 2.31 64.74
C VAL A 10 -1.56 2.37 65.22
N MET A 11 -2.53 2.46 64.31
CA MET A 11 -3.92 2.06 64.56
C MET A 11 -4.49 1.31 63.36
N VAL A 12 -4.93 0.08 63.64
CA VAL A 12 -5.78 -0.77 62.79
C VAL A 12 -7.24 -0.51 63.19
N PRO A 13 -8.16 -0.46 62.22
CA PRO A 13 -9.41 -1.22 62.35
C PRO A 13 -9.70 -1.99 61.06
N ALA A 14 -9.84 -3.32 61.14
CA ALA A 14 -11.11 -4.03 61.32
C ALA A 14 -12.01 -4.03 60.07
N MET A 15 -12.09 -5.22 59.48
CA MET A 15 -12.97 -5.61 58.37
C MET A 15 -14.45 -5.33 58.66
N ALA A 16 -15.18 -4.90 57.63
CA ALA A 16 -16.59 -5.25 57.45
C ALA A 16 -16.84 -5.46 55.96
N ALA A 17 -17.06 -6.71 55.58
CA ALA A 17 -17.51 -7.11 54.26
C ALA A 17 -19.02 -6.87 54.17
N LEU A 18 -19.47 -6.09 53.17
CA LEU A 18 -20.87 -6.04 52.76
C LEU A 18 -20.97 -6.74 51.40
N LEU A 19 -21.45 -7.98 51.40
CA LEU A 19 -21.94 -8.66 50.21
C LEU A 19 -23.32 -8.06 49.86
N VAL A 20 -23.41 -7.43 48.68
CA VAL A 20 -24.69 -7.18 48.01
C VAL A 20 -24.76 -8.13 46.82
N THR A 21 -25.61 -9.15 46.93
CA THR A 21 -25.93 -10.07 45.84
C THR A 21 -27.03 -9.47 44.97
N ALA A 22 -26.72 -9.16 43.71
CA ALA A 22 -27.72 -8.93 42.67
C ALA A 22 -27.89 -10.22 41.83
N PRO A 23 -29.10 -10.75 41.62
CA PRO A 23 -29.33 -11.90 40.75
C PRO A 23 -29.61 -11.41 39.32
N GLY A 24 -28.84 -11.89 38.35
CA GLY A 24 -29.17 -11.74 36.93
C GLY A 24 -28.02 -11.34 36.02
N ALA A 25 -27.02 -12.21 35.88
CA ALA A 25 -26.11 -12.17 34.73
C ALA A 25 -25.96 -13.59 34.20
N GLN A 26 -26.49 -13.83 33.00
CA GLN A 26 -26.30 -15.07 32.26
C GLN A 26 -24.82 -15.21 31.90
N ALA A 27 -24.23 -16.36 32.23
CA ALA A 27 -22.86 -16.69 31.89
C ALA A 27 -22.71 -16.82 30.37
N MET A 28 -21.88 -15.97 29.77
CA MET A 28 -21.41 -16.18 28.40
C MET A 28 -20.38 -17.33 28.40
N PRO A 29 -20.41 -18.24 27.41
CA PRO A 29 -19.45 -19.32 27.32
C PRO A 29 -18.05 -18.77 26.99
N ALA A 30 -17.05 -19.47 27.52
CA ALA A 30 -15.64 -19.14 27.40
C ALA A 30 -15.16 -19.02 25.94
N MET A 31 -14.30 -18.02 25.70
CA MET A 31 -13.69 -17.63 24.43
C MET A 31 -12.61 -18.56 23.78
N PRO A 32 -12.16 -19.73 24.28
CA PRO A 32 -11.07 -20.45 23.59
C PRO A 32 -11.49 -21.25 22.35
N ALA A 33 -12.79 -21.43 22.08
CA ALA A 33 -13.25 -22.28 20.97
C ALA A 33 -13.44 -21.55 19.61
N MET A 34 -13.60 -20.21 19.59
CA MET A 34 -13.74 -19.45 18.33
C MET A 34 -12.41 -19.20 17.61
N LEU A 35 -11.29 -19.09 18.34
CA LEU A 35 -9.97 -18.86 17.71
C LEU A 35 -9.46 -20.08 16.93
N SER A 36 -9.79 -21.31 17.36
CA SER A 36 -9.29 -22.53 16.71
C SER A 36 -10.00 -22.82 15.37
N SER A 37 -11.25 -22.35 15.21
CA SER A 37 -12.03 -22.50 13.97
C SER A 37 -11.62 -21.50 12.88
N MET A 38 -11.22 -20.28 13.25
CA MET A 38 -10.74 -19.28 12.27
C MET A 38 -9.34 -19.61 11.75
N VAL A 39 -8.46 -20.18 12.58
CA VAL A 39 -7.09 -20.52 12.17
C VAL A 39 -7.04 -21.74 11.22
N ARG A 40 -8.04 -22.62 11.22
CA ARG A 40 -8.11 -23.76 10.27
C ARG A 40 -8.73 -23.43 8.91
N SER A 41 -9.47 -22.32 8.77
CA SER A 41 -10.13 -21.96 7.50
C SER A 41 -9.29 -21.08 6.57
N ILE A 42 -8.17 -20.52 7.07
CA ILE A 42 -7.36 -19.54 6.33
C ILE A 42 -6.10 -20.19 5.74
N LYS A 43 -5.66 -21.33 6.29
CA LYS A 43 -4.41 -22.00 5.88
C LYS A 43 -4.36 -22.41 4.40
N PRO A 44 -5.42 -23.01 3.80
CA PRO A 44 -5.36 -23.40 2.38
C PRO A 44 -5.41 -22.21 1.42
N ALA A 45 -6.01 -21.08 1.82
CA ALA A 45 -6.12 -19.88 0.98
C ALA A 45 -4.84 -19.01 1.00
N VAL A 46 -4.03 -19.14 2.06
CA VAL A 46 -2.71 -18.49 2.18
C VAL A 46 -1.62 -19.31 1.49
N GLU A 47 -1.69 -20.63 1.55
CA GLU A 47 -0.70 -21.51 0.90
C GLU A 47 -0.92 -21.66 -0.63
N ALA A 48 -2.16 -21.52 -1.12
CA ALA A 48 -2.47 -21.62 -2.56
C ALA A 48 -2.18 -20.34 -3.37
N ARG A 49 -1.86 -19.21 -2.72
CA ARG A 49 -1.72 -17.91 -3.39
C ARG A 49 -0.29 -17.41 -3.57
N GLY A 50 0.73 -18.19 -3.20
CA GLY A 50 2.13 -17.86 -3.53
C GLY A 50 2.51 -16.40 -3.27
N PHE A 51 1.99 -15.80 -2.19
CA PHE A 51 2.24 -14.41 -1.86
C PHE A 51 3.67 -14.27 -1.33
N ASN A 52 4.61 -13.99 -2.23
CA ASN A 52 5.69 -13.07 -1.90
C ASN A 52 5.09 -11.67 -1.94
N GLY A 53 4.30 -11.32 -0.92
CA GLY A 53 3.97 -9.93 -0.63
C GLY A 53 5.27 -9.18 -0.41
N MET A 54 5.38 -8.00 -0.99
CA MET A 54 6.56 -7.16 -0.92
C MET A 54 6.84 -6.83 0.55
N GLY A 55 7.83 -7.47 1.17
CA GLY A 55 8.17 -7.15 2.54
C GLY A 55 8.50 -5.65 2.68
N PRO A 56 8.35 -5.03 3.87
CA PRO A 56 8.65 -3.61 4.07
C PRO A 56 10.08 -3.21 3.67
N VAL A 57 11.00 -4.18 3.55
CA VAL A 57 12.35 -4.02 3.00
C VAL A 57 12.36 -3.88 1.48
N SER A 58 11.55 -4.66 0.76
CA SER A 58 11.43 -4.60 -0.70
C SER A 58 10.73 -3.31 -1.13
N LEU A 59 9.66 -2.90 -0.43
CA LEU A 59 9.04 -1.58 -0.62
C LEU A 59 10.02 -0.44 -0.33
N TYR A 60 10.89 -0.61 0.67
CA TYR A 60 11.94 0.36 0.96
C TYR A 60 12.98 0.46 -0.18
N LEU A 61 13.53 -0.67 -0.63
CA LEU A 61 14.45 -0.66 -1.76
C LEU A 61 13.76 -0.04 -2.99
N ALA A 62 12.43 -0.17 -3.05
CA ALA A 62 11.60 0.46 -4.07
C ALA A 62 11.60 1.95 -4.09
N ILE A 63 11.47 2.47 -2.91
CA ILE A 63 11.48 3.89 -2.70
C ILE A 63 12.91 4.43 -2.85
N LYS A 64 13.97 3.69 -2.49
CA LYS A 64 15.36 4.18 -2.49
C LYS A 64 15.93 4.48 -3.88
N ASP A 65 15.75 3.62 -4.87
CA ASP A 65 16.26 3.90 -6.23
C ASP A 65 15.46 5.01 -6.94
N TYR A 66 14.22 5.21 -6.51
CA TYR A 66 13.30 6.25 -7.00
C TYR A 66 13.73 7.65 -6.60
N LEU A 67 14.32 7.77 -5.42
CA LEU A 67 14.82 9.04 -4.93
C LEU A 67 15.81 9.68 -5.90
N LYS A 68 16.51 8.93 -6.77
CA LYS A 68 17.40 9.51 -7.78
C LYS A 68 16.68 10.47 -8.74
N ASP A 69 15.35 10.41 -8.87
CA ASP A 69 14.53 11.38 -9.60
C ASP A 69 14.11 12.56 -8.70
N ALA A 70 14.51 13.77 -9.07
CA ALA A 70 14.20 15.00 -8.34
C ALA A 70 12.69 15.36 -8.33
N ASN A 71 11.86 14.69 -9.13
CA ASN A 71 10.47 15.07 -9.42
C ASN A 71 9.39 14.30 -8.63
N ALA A 72 9.77 13.50 -7.63
CA ALA A 72 8.83 12.79 -6.74
C ALA A 72 7.67 13.64 -6.21
N TYR A 73 7.97 14.87 -5.84
CA TYR A 73 6.97 15.82 -5.35
C TYR A 73 6.41 16.76 -6.40
N ASP A 74 6.94 16.77 -7.63
CA ASP A 74 6.60 17.80 -8.59
C ASP A 74 5.17 17.56 -9.13
N PRO A 75 4.16 18.37 -8.75
CA PRO A 75 2.79 18.17 -9.22
C PRO A 75 2.66 18.10 -10.74
N SER A 76 3.68 18.51 -11.51
CA SER A 76 3.74 18.35 -12.96
C SER A 76 3.80 16.90 -13.47
N VAL A 77 4.14 15.91 -12.62
CA VAL A 77 4.19 14.50 -13.04
C VAL A 77 2.75 13.97 -13.20
N PRO A 78 2.37 13.46 -14.39
CA PRO A 78 1.07 12.84 -14.63
C PRO A 78 0.82 11.66 -13.69
N ASN A 79 -0.46 11.30 -13.51
CA ASN A 79 -0.84 10.06 -12.83
C ASN A 79 -0.46 9.93 -11.34
N LYS A 80 -0.28 11.05 -10.63
CA LYS A 80 -0.09 11.03 -9.17
C LYS A 80 -1.10 11.86 -8.40
N CYS A 81 -1.15 11.56 -7.11
CA CYS A 81 -1.84 12.30 -6.08
C CYS A 81 -0.89 12.61 -4.94
N ASN A 82 -1.06 13.77 -4.33
CA ASN A 82 -0.33 14.19 -3.15
C ASN A 82 -1.29 14.20 -1.96
N ILE A 83 -1.03 13.33 -0.98
CA ILE A 83 -1.79 13.26 0.26
C ILE A 83 -1.07 14.12 1.29
N PHE A 84 -1.74 15.19 1.71
CA PHE A 84 -1.32 16.02 2.83
C PHE A 84 -2.11 15.62 4.08
N THR A 85 -1.41 15.33 5.17
CA THR A 85 -2.03 15.11 6.48
C THR A 85 -1.29 15.89 7.56
N SER A 86 -2.03 16.43 8.52
CA SER A 86 -1.46 17.28 9.56
C SER A 86 -2.11 17.03 10.91
N THR A 87 -1.32 17.18 11.95
CA THR A 87 -1.75 17.16 13.35
C THR A 87 -1.38 18.47 14.01
N VAL A 88 -2.25 19.01 14.85
CA VAL A 88 -1.98 20.19 15.68
C VAL A 88 -2.23 19.85 17.14
N ALA A 89 -1.21 20.04 17.98
CA ALA A 89 -1.25 19.79 19.43
C ALA A 89 -1.79 18.38 19.80
N GLY A 90 -1.60 17.39 18.92
CA GLY A 90 -1.95 15.99 19.17
C GLY A 90 -3.43 15.62 19.16
N GLY A 91 -4.33 16.57 18.91
CA GLY A 91 -5.79 16.32 18.94
C GLY A 91 -6.56 16.82 17.71
N ASN A 92 -5.90 17.54 16.79
CA ASN A 92 -6.57 18.08 15.60
C ASN A 92 -5.92 17.55 14.33
N CYS A 93 -6.56 16.57 13.71
CA CYS A 93 -6.08 15.93 12.49
C CYS A 93 -6.82 16.51 11.28
N LYS A 94 -6.09 16.80 10.20
CA LYS A 94 -6.67 17.22 8.92
C LYS A 94 -5.99 16.47 7.79
N THR A 95 -6.76 16.10 6.78
CA THR A 95 -6.24 15.49 5.55
C THR A 95 -6.79 16.22 4.35
N SER A 96 -5.96 16.41 3.35
CA SER A 96 -6.34 16.96 2.07
C SER A 96 -5.53 16.30 0.95
N ILE A 97 -6.05 16.31 -0.26
CA ILE A 97 -5.45 15.62 -1.39
C ILE A 97 -5.39 16.51 -2.62
N ASN A 98 -4.35 16.35 -3.42
CA ASN A 98 -4.21 17.01 -4.72
C ASN A 98 -3.81 15.98 -5.78
N CYS A 99 -4.68 15.74 -6.75
CA CYS A 99 -4.47 14.80 -7.86
C CYS A 99 -4.37 15.49 -9.23
N LYS A 100 -4.33 16.82 -9.27
CA LYS A 100 -4.38 17.61 -10.50
C LYS A 100 -3.02 18.27 -10.75
N MET A 101 -2.56 18.22 -11.99
CA MET A 101 -1.20 18.63 -12.35
C MET A 101 -0.94 20.14 -12.29
N SER A 102 -2.00 20.97 -12.20
CA SER A 102 -1.91 22.40 -12.51
C SER A 102 -2.33 23.34 -11.38
N ASP A 103 -2.79 22.82 -10.25
CA ASP A 103 -3.25 23.63 -9.13
C ASP A 103 -2.61 23.17 -7.83
N ASN A 104 -1.99 24.09 -7.07
CA ASN A 104 -1.60 23.87 -5.67
C ASN A 104 -2.84 23.83 -4.75
N THR A 105 -4.01 23.50 -5.29
CA THR A 105 -5.27 23.43 -4.56
C THR A 105 -5.38 22.03 -4.00
N TYR A 106 -5.43 21.96 -2.68
CA TYR A 106 -5.72 20.74 -1.98
C TYR A 106 -7.22 20.67 -1.74
N GLU A 107 -7.84 19.58 -2.16
CA GLU A 107 -9.21 19.24 -1.77
C GLU A 107 -9.19 18.74 -0.33
N ALA A 108 -9.91 19.43 0.56
CA ALA A 108 -10.06 19.00 1.94
C ALA A 108 -10.94 17.75 1.99
N LEU A 109 -10.44 16.70 2.66
CA LEU A 109 -11.22 15.50 2.93
C LEU A 109 -12.11 15.68 4.17
N PRO A 110 -13.10 14.80 4.40
CA PRO A 110 -13.94 14.85 5.59
C PRO A 110 -13.14 14.94 6.89
N ASP A 111 -13.74 15.61 7.89
CA ASP A 111 -13.14 15.72 9.21
C ASP A 111 -12.88 14.36 9.85
N TRP A 112 -11.83 14.29 10.64
CA TRP A 112 -11.45 13.08 11.35
C TRP A 112 -12.42 12.80 12.50
N ASN A 113 -12.98 11.59 12.56
CA ASN A 113 -13.73 11.12 13.73
C ASN A 113 -12.85 10.34 14.73
N VAL A 114 -11.60 9.99 14.35
CA VAL A 114 -10.66 9.21 15.19
C VAL A 114 -9.24 9.81 15.24
N CYS A 115 -9.11 11.06 15.70
CA CYS A 115 -7.81 11.72 15.87
C CYS A 115 -7.13 11.39 17.22
N TYR A 116 -6.64 10.16 17.37
CA TYR A 116 -5.85 9.72 18.53
C TYR A 116 -4.87 8.61 18.14
N LEU A 117 -3.90 8.31 19.01
CA LEU A 117 -2.90 7.27 18.78
C LEU A 117 -3.55 5.91 18.49
N GLY A 118 -3.24 5.31 17.33
CA GLY A 118 -3.82 4.04 16.88
C GLY A 118 -5.25 4.14 16.33
N GLY A 119 -5.85 5.32 16.31
CA GLY A 119 -7.13 5.57 15.62
C GLY A 119 -6.93 5.52 14.10
N ARG A 120 -7.70 4.66 13.43
CA ARG A 120 -7.64 4.47 11.97
C ARG A 120 -8.77 5.22 11.29
N GLN A 121 -8.44 6.32 10.63
CA GLN A 121 -9.39 7.11 9.86
C GLN A 121 -9.48 6.59 8.42
N TYR A 122 -10.69 6.39 7.92
CA TYR A 122 -10.95 5.96 6.54
C TYR A 122 -11.39 7.14 5.68
N PHE A 123 -11.01 7.08 4.40
CA PHE A 123 -11.31 8.07 3.37
C PHE A 123 -11.58 7.36 2.04
N THR A 124 -12.31 8.03 1.16
CA THR A 124 -12.53 7.61 -0.22
C THR A 124 -12.28 8.81 -1.12
N HIS A 125 -11.50 8.62 -2.19
CA HIS A 125 -11.27 9.66 -3.20
C HIS A 125 -11.28 9.04 -4.61
N PRO A 126 -11.89 9.68 -5.62
CA PRO A 126 -12.08 9.09 -6.96
C PRO A 126 -10.78 8.63 -7.62
N ASP A 127 -9.69 9.38 -7.47
CA ASP A 127 -8.42 9.09 -8.16
C ASP A 127 -7.52 8.08 -7.45
N ILE A 128 -7.79 7.70 -6.18
CA ILE A 128 -6.95 6.75 -5.42
C ILE A 128 -7.73 5.58 -4.84
N GLY A 129 -9.06 5.67 -4.78
CA GLY A 129 -9.94 4.70 -4.14
C GLY A 129 -10.04 4.88 -2.63
N ASP A 130 -10.33 3.78 -1.94
CA ASP A 130 -10.44 3.75 -0.49
C ASP A 130 -9.07 3.65 0.15
N PHE A 131 -8.83 4.48 1.17
CA PHE A 131 -7.60 4.47 1.93
C PHE A 131 -7.82 4.87 3.39
N SER A 132 -6.79 4.71 4.20
CA SER A 132 -6.86 5.02 5.62
C SER A 132 -5.53 5.50 6.15
N ILE A 133 -5.59 6.30 7.22
CA ILE A 133 -4.43 6.84 7.91
C ILE A 133 -4.55 6.49 9.39
N THR A 134 -3.45 5.96 9.96
CA THR A 134 -3.33 5.69 11.40
C THR A 134 -2.04 6.32 11.91
N TYR A 135 -2.08 7.09 13.00
CA TYR A 135 -0.85 7.56 13.64
C TYR A 135 -0.31 6.50 14.61
N SER A 136 0.96 6.15 14.46
CA SER A 136 1.61 5.10 15.26
C SER A 136 2.39 5.61 16.46
N LYS A 137 2.67 6.92 16.53
CA LYS A 137 3.34 7.55 17.66
C LYS A 137 2.68 8.86 18.09
N ALA A 138 2.95 9.25 19.33
CA ALA A 138 2.45 10.48 19.93
C ALA A 138 3.50 11.08 20.86
N GLY A 139 3.55 12.42 20.88
CA GLY A 139 4.34 13.19 21.81
C GLY A 139 4.00 12.95 23.27
N GLY A 140 5.01 13.01 24.14
CA GLY A 140 4.85 12.80 25.58
C GLY A 140 4.59 11.34 26.00
N LYS A 141 4.47 10.41 25.05
CA LYS A 141 4.43 8.96 25.30
C LYS A 141 5.79 8.33 25.02
N ASP A 142 6.14 7.29 25.78
CA ASP A 142 7.34 6.47 25.58
C ASP A 142 8.66 7.27 25.49
N GLY A 143 8.73 8.41 26.20
CA GLY A 143 9.90 9.28 26.20
C GLY A 143 10.06 10.15 24.95
N ASN A 144 9.06 10.17 24.06
CA ASN A 144 9.08 10.97 22.87
C ASN A 144 8.84 12.46 23.19
N LYS A 145 9.77 13.30 22.71
CA LYS A 145 9.76 14.76 22.92
C LYS A 145 9.16 15.54 21.76
N GLU A 146 8.88 14.90 20.63
CA GLU A 146 8.10 15.52 19.57
C GLU A 146 6.68 15.79 20.09
N ASP A 147 6.01 16.81 19.55
CA ASP A 147 4.65 17.14 19.96
C ASP A 147 3.63 16.49 19.01
N GLY A 148 2.43 16.23 19.49
CA GLY A 148 1.31 15.75 18.70
C GLY A 148 1.39 14.30 18.20
N LEU A 149 0.46 13.93 17.32
CA LEU A 149 0.44 12.59 16.68
C LEU A 149 1.34 12.62 15.45
N HIS A 150 2.14 11.57 15.27
CA HIS A 150 3.11 11.51 14.18
C HIS A 150 3.38 10.06 13.79
N ASP A 151 4.25 9.87 12.80
CA ASP A 151 4.56 8.60 12.14
C ASP A 151 3.29 7.92 11.59
N PRO A 152 2.64 8.54 10.58
CA PRO A 152 1.44 7.98 9.99
C PRO A 152 1.75 6.68 9.23
N ILE A 153 0.79 5.76 9.29
CA ILE A 153 0.74 4.56 8.49
C ILE A 153 -0.40 4.74 7.50
N PHE A 154 -0.07 4.70 6.21
CA PHE A 154 -1.05 4.73 5.13
C PHE A 154 -1.39 3.30 4.72
N GLN A 155 -2.66 3.05 4.41
CA GLN A 155 -3.11 1.77 3.86
C GLN A 155 -4.14 2.07 2.79
N PHE A 156 -4.03 1.42 1.63
CA PHE A 156 -4.95 1.60 0.51
C PHE A 156 -5.63 0.26 0.23
N ALA A 157 -6.95 0.26 0.03
CA ALA A 157 -7.69 -0.97 -0.29
C ALA A 157 -7.16 -1.65 -1.56
N ASN A 158 -6.73 -0.82 -2.51
CA ASN A 158 -6.25 -1.22 -3.83
C ASN A 158 -4.74 -1.53 -3.89
N LEU A 159 -4.04 -1.47 -2.74
CA LEU A 159 -2.63 -1.83 -2.60
C LEU A 159 -2.52 -3.05 -1.67
N ASN A 160 -2.28 -4.23 -2.25
CA ASN A 160 -2.03 -5.48 -1.52
C ASN A 160 -3.01 -5.75 -0.33
N ASP A 161 -4.30 -5.46 -0.51
CA ASP A 161 -5.37 -5.63 0.50
C ASP A 161 -5.05 -4.91 1.84
N TRP A 162 -4.94 -3.58 1.78
CA TRP A 162 -4.65 -2.73 2.93
C TRP A 162 -3.26 -2.95 3.55
N GLU A 163 -2.25 -3.22 2.75
CA GLU A 163 -0.88 -3.35 3.24
C GLU A 163 -0.40 -2.04 3.94
N PRO A 164 0.18 -2.13 5.16
CA PRO A 164 0.66 -0.96 5.89
C PRO A 164 1.93 -0.34 5.30
N MET A 165 1.81 0.91 4.91
CA MET A 165 2.89 1.77 4.45
C MET A 165 3.31 2.72 5.59
N ASP A 166 4.41 2.40 6.27
CA ASP A 166 4.96 3.20 7.37
C ASP A 166 5.71 4.43 6.81
N VAL A 167 5.02 5.57 6.78
CA VAL A 167 5.52 6.81 6.16
C VAL A 167 6.84 7.26 6.79
N GLN A 168 7.00 7.12 8.11
CA GLN A 168 8.23 7.54 8.77
C GLN A 168 9.40 6.65 8.38
N LYS A 169 9.21 5.33 8.36
CA LYS A 169 10.25 4.41 7.86
C LYS A 169 10.65 4.77 6.44
N LEU A 170 9.69 5.04 5.55
CA LEU A 170 9.98 5.38 4.16
C LEU A 170 10.83 6.65 4.04
N MET A 171 10.56 7.67 4.86
CA MET A 171 11.37 8.89 4.90
C MET A 171 12.75 8.71 5.53
N ASP A 172 12.86 7.94 6.62
CA ASP A 172 14.14 7.73 7.29
C ASP A 172 15.13 6.98 6.40
N ASN A 173 14.57 6.05 5.65
CA ASN A 173 15.22 5.27 4.63
C ASN A 173 15.64 6.06 3.38
N SER A 174 15.00 7.22 3.14
CA SER A 174 15.27 8.06 1.98
C SER A 174 16.24 9.22 2.25
N LYS A 175 16.83 9.29 3.46
CA LYS A 175 17.76 10.37 3.84
C LYS A 175 19.10 10.24 3.09
N GLY A 176 19.37 11.18 2.18
CA GLY A 176 20.73 11.48 1.71
C GLY A 176 20.89 11.66 0.21
N GLU A 177 20.01 11.09 -0.61
CA GLU A 177 20.18 11.09 -2.07
C GLU A 177 18.84 11.26 -2.76
N HIS A 178 18.46 12.52 -3.03
CA HIS A 178 17.39 12.93 -3.95
C HIS A 178 15.94 12.49 -3.56
N GLY A 179 14.92 12.83 -4.36
CA GLY A 179 13.52 13.09 -4.01
C GLY A 179 12.78 12.06 -3.15
N ASN A 180 12.57 12.36 -1.87
CA ASN A 180 11.72 11.60 -0.94
C ASN A 180 10.31 11.29 -1.55
N MET A 181 9.65 10.19 -1.19
CA MET A 181 8.21 9.99 -1.54
C MET A 181 7.28 10.78 -0.60
N CYS A 182 7.73 10.94 0.64
CA CYS A 182 7.04 11.66 1.70
C CYS A 182 7.95 12.69 2.38
N LYS A 183 7.43 13.87 2.71
CA LYS A 183 8.16 14.89 3.47
C LYS A 183 7.42 15.21 4.76
N LYS A 184 8.18 15.31 5.84
CA LYS A 184 7.72 15.78 7.15
C LYS A 184 8.12 17.24 7.31
N THR A 185 7.18 18.09 7.69
CA THR A 185 7.45 19.48 8.09
C THR A 185 6.95 19.70 9.50
N ASN A 186 7.83 20.25 10.34
CA ASN A 186 7.49 20.70 11.69
C ASN A 186 7.48 22.23 11.68
N VAL A 187 6.31 22.84 11.84
CA VAL A 187 6.20 24.30 11.83
C VAL A 187 6.48 24.83 13.23
N ALA A 188 7.68 25.40 13.41
CA ALA A 188 8.16 25.92 14.68
C ALA A 188 7.13 26.88 15.33
N GLY A 189 6.89 26.70 16.63
CA GLY A 189 5.97 27.55 17.40
C GLY A 189 4.48 27.25 17.21
N THR A 190 4.08 26.30 16.36
CA THR A 190 2.66 26.02 16.08
C THR A 190 2.18 24.65 16.53
N GLN A 191 3.07 23.82 17.11
CA GLN A 191 2.77 22.42 17.47
C GLN A 191 2.16 21.62 16.31
N ARG A 192 2.46 22.02 15.07
CA ARG A 192 1.94 21.43 13.84
C ARG A 192 2.99 20.54 13.21
N ILE A 193 2.63 19.28 13.02
CA ILE A 193 3.38 18.34 12.21
C ILE A 193 2.56 18.08 10.96
N THR A 194 3.22 18.12 9.80
CA THR A 194 2.60 17.81 8.52
C THR A 194 3.39 16.75 7.79
N TYR A 195 2.69 15.85 7.11
CA TYR A 195 3.22 14.87 6.20
C TYR A 195 2.60 15.09 4.84
N GLU A 196 3.42 15.07 3.80
CA GLU A 196 2.99 15.25 2.42
C GLU A 196 3.64 14.16 1.58
N CYS A 197 2.83 13.30 0.96
CA CYS A 197 3.28 12.08 0.29
C CYS A 197 2.71 11.98 -1.13
N GLY A 198 3.58 11.73 -2.11
CA GLY A 198 3.19 11.37 -3.47
C GLY A 198 2.80 9.89 -3.57
N ILE A 199 1.65 9.60 -4.19
CA ILE A 199 1.08 8.26 -4.36
C ILE A 199 0.56 8.16 -5.82
N PRO A 200 0.71 7.01 -6.51
CA PRO A 200 0.13 6.81 -7.84
C PRO A 200 -1.39 6.97 -7.82
N LYS A 201 -1.96 7.36 -8.96
CA LYS A 201 -3.40 7.25 -9.18
C LYS A 201 -3.81 5.78 -9.29
N LYS A 202 -5.06 5.54 -8.96
CA LYS A 202 -5.73 4.28 -9.23
C LYS A 202 -5.67 3.96 -10.73
N GLY A 203 -5.33 2.72 -11.05
CA GLY A 203 -5.13 2.22 -12.41
C GLY A 203 -3.72 2.43 -12.95
N THR A 204 -2.83 3.07 -12.18
CA THR A 204 -1.45 3.34 -12.59
C THR A 204 -0.47 2.74 -11.59
N ALA A 205 0.77 2.51 -12.03
CA ALA A 205 1.88 2.29 -11.14
C ALA A 205 2.85 3.46 -11.19
N ALA A 206 3.38 3.81 -10.02
CA ALA A 206 4.48 4.74 -9.89
C ALA A 206 5.24 4.40 -8.62
N PHE A 207 6.56 4.61 -8.62
CA PHE A 207 7.39 4.53 -7.40
C PHE A 207 7.48 3.11 -6.81
N GLY A 208 7.38 2.07 -7.65
CA GLY A 208 7.25 0.68 -7.17
C GLY A 208 6.02 0.50 -6.28
N LEU A 209 4.97 1.28 -6.52
CA LEU A 209 3.65 1.13 -5.94
C LEU A 209 2.65 1.08 -7.08
N SER A 210 1.65 0.22 -6.93
CA SER A 210 0.62 0.07 -7.95
C SER A 210 -0.73 0.03 -7.26
N ILE A 211 -1.66 0.86 -7.71
CA ILE A 211 -2.98 0.95 -7.06
C ILE A 211 -3.99 0.48 -8.08
N PHE A 212 -4.37 -0.78 -8.02
CA PHE A 212 -5.31 -1.37 -8.99
C PHE A 212 -6.63 -1.71 -8.34
N ASP A 213 -7.71 -1.53 -9.11
CA ASP A 213 -9.03 -1.99 -8.72
C ASP A 213 -9.04 -3.47 -8.31
N PRO A 214 -9.93 -3.87 -7.40
CA PRO A 214 -10.10 -5.28 -7.07
C PRO A 214 -10.61 -6.04 -8.30
N VAL A 215 -10.32 -7.34 -8.34
CA VAL A 215 -10.94 -8.24 -9.32
C VAL A 215 -12.46 -8.23 -9.10
N ASP A 216 -13.25 -8.14 -10.17
CA ASP A 216 -14.71 -8.16 -10.11
C ASP A 216 -15.17 -9.39 -9.28
N PRO A 217 -16.05 -9.26 -8.28
CA PRO A 217 -16.43 -10.39 -7.44
C PRO A 217 -17.36 -11.39 -8.16
N ALA A 218 -18.01 -11.00 -9.27
CA ALA A 218 -18.93 -11.89 -9.98
C ALA A 218 -18.19 -13.09 -10.60
N PRO A 219 -18.74 -14.31 -10.60
CA PRO A 219 -18.09 -15.46 -11.21
C PRO A 219 -18.01 -15.34 -12.75
N GLY A 220 -16.99 -15.95 -13.35
CA GLY A 220 -16.81 -16.01 -14.80
C GLY A 220 -16.29 -14.71 -15.44
N PHE A 221 -16.37 -14.64 -16.76
CA PHE A 221 -15.90 -13.51 -17.57
C PHE A 221 -16.76 -13.36 -18.84
N ALA A 222 -16.74 -12.18 -19.45
CA ALA A 222 -17.34 -11.97 -20.77
C ALA A 222 -16.36 -12.38 -21.89
N PRO A 223 -16.70 -13.40 -22.73
CA PRO A 223 -15.85 -13.79 -23.85
C PRO A 223 -15.85 -12.71 -24.94
N GLY A 224 -14.82 -12.72 -25.77
CA GLY A 224 -14.56 -11.80 -26.86
C GLY A 224 -13.10 -11.31 -26.87
N TRP A 225 -12.93 -10.00 -26.99
CA TRP A 225 -11.61 -9.38 -26.99
C TRP A 225 -11.26 -8.93 -25.58
N CYS A 226 -10.46 -9.73 -24.87
CA CYS A 226 -9.87 -9.35 -23.60
C CYS A 226 -8.75 -8.32 -23.82
N THR A 227 -8.44 -7.57 -22.77
CA THR A 227 -7.29 -6.65 -22.75
C THR A 227 -6.48 -6.91 -21.49
N MET A 228 -5.17 -6.78 -21.58
CA MET A 228 -4.26 -6.87 -20.45
C MET A 228 -3.40 -5.62 -20.40
N HIS A 229 -3.31 -5.03 -19.22
CA HIS A 229 -2.35 -3.96 -18.91
C HIS A 229 -1.16 -4.58 -18.18
N VAL A 230 0.04 -4.27 -18.63
CA VAL A 230 1.28 -4.83 -18.08
C VAL A 230 2.24 -3.72 -17.74
N ILE A 231 2.86 -3.82 -16.58
CA ILE A 231 3.95 -2.96 -16.14
C ILE A 231 5.10 -3.88 -15.73
N GLN A 232 6.24 -3.77 -16.41
CA GLN A 232 7.49 -4.41 -16.06
C GLN A 232 8.32 -3.45 -15.22
N HIS A 233 8.68 -3.87 -14.02
CA HIS A 233 9.57 -3.14 -13.14
C HIS A 233 11.02 -3.57 -13.37
N GLN A 234 11.94 -2.61 -13.52
CA GLN A 234 13.35 -2.87 -13.84
C GLN A 234 14.09 -3.56 -12.69
N ARG A 235 14.91 -4.57 -13.02
CA ARG A 235 15.71 -5.32 -12.05
C ARG A 235 16.68 -4.44 -11.29
N ASN A 236 16.84 -4.69 -9.99
CA ASN A 236 17.73 -3.93 -9.11
C ASN A 236 17.49 -2.42 -9.15
N GLU A 237 16.30 -2.01 -9.61
CA GLU A 237 15.79 -0.67 -9.51
C GLU A 237 14.47 -0.76 -8.78
N TYR A 238 14.12 0.31 -8.08
CA TYR A 238 12.93 0.38 -7.27
C TYR A 238 12.59 -0.96 -6.58
N GLY A 239 13.57 -1.50 -5.84
CA GLY A 239 13.35 -2.58 -4.87
C GLY A 239 12.89 -3.89 -5.45
N VAL A 240 12.78 -3.91 -6.77
CA VAL A 240 12.76 -5.10 -7.58
C VAL A 240 14.04 -5.84 -7.31
N GLY A 241 13.91 -7.13 -7.03
CA GLY A 241 15.04 -8.01 -6.82
C GLY A 241 15.94 -8.19 -8.06
N GLY A 242 16.74 -9.26 -8.05
CA GLY A 242 17.59 -9.60 -9.19
C GLY A 242 16.84 -10.11 -10.42
N GLU A 243 15.52 -10.29 -10.32
CA GLU A 243 14.63 -10.74 -11.40
C GLU A 243 13.57 -9.67 -11.67
N TYR A 244 13.06 -9.60 -12.90
CA TYR A 244 12.01 -8.64 -13.23
C TYR A 244 10.75 -8.92 -12.42
N GLU A 245 10.09 -7.86 -11.98
CA GLU A 245 8.77 -7.92 -11.38
C GLU A 245 7.73 -7.35 -12.35
N PHE A 246 6.52 -7.90 -12.31
CA PHE A 246 5.43 -7.45 -13.17
C PHE A 246 4.19 -7.13 -12.37
N ASP A 247 3.55 -6.03 -12.75
CA ASP A 247 2.12 -5.87 -12.57
C ASP A 247 1.40 -6.32 -13.83
N VAL A 248 0.34 -7.09 -13.65
CA VAL A 248 -0.52 -7.51 -14.75
C VAL A 248 -1.96 -7.37 -14.33
N ILE A 249 -2.78 -6.71 -15.13
CA ILE A 249 -4.22 -6.60 -14.94
C ILE A 249 -4.91 -7.15 -16.18
N ILE A 250 -5.81 -8.11 -16.02
CA ILE A 250 -6.55 -8.73 -17.10
C ILE A 250 -8.00 -8.24 -17.05
N TYR A 251 -8.45 -7.67 -18.16
CA TYR A 251 -9.80 -7.17 -18.40
C TYR A 251 -10.54 -8.09 -19.38
N ASP A 252 -11.81 -8.39 -19.08
CA ASP A 252 -12.69 -9.11 -20.01
C ASP A 252 -13.21 -8.20 -21.15
N ASN A 253 -14.03 -8.76 -22.04
CA ASN A 253 -14.63 -8.03 -23.16
C ASN A 253 -15.57 -6.88 -22.70
N ASN A 254 -16.06 -6.92 -21.47
CA ASN A 254 -16.86 -5.87 -20.84
C ASN A 254 -16.00 -4.90 -19.99
N LYS A 255 -14.68 -4.96 -20.11
CA LYS A 255 -13.70 -4.13 -19.38
C LYS A 255 -13.73 -4.31 -17.86
N LYS A 256 -14.17 -5.48 -17.38
CA LYS A 256 -14.09 -5.83 -15.96
C LYS A 256 -12.75 -6.49 -15.66
N ILE A 257 -12.15 -6.15 -14.52
CA ILE A 257 -10.95 -6.85 -14.05
C ILE A 257 -11.32 -8.28 -13.64
N ILE A 258 -10.73 -9.26 -14.31
CA ILE A 258 -10.97 -10.69 -14.09
C ILE A 258 -9.72 -11.44 -13.59
N GLY A 259 -8.57 -10.77 -13.52
CA GLY A 259 -7.35 -11.29 -12.92
C GLY A 259 -6.35 -10.17 -12.73
N LYS A 260 -5.50 -10.30 -11.70
CA LYS A 260 -4.36 -9.41 -11.54
C LYS A 260 -3.25 -10.07 -10.72
N VAL A 261 -2.02 -9.66 -10.97
CA VAL A 261 -0.89 -9.81 -10.06
C VAL A 261 -0.21 -8.46 -9.90
N GLN A 262 0.42 -8.25 -8.77
CA GLN A 262 1.08 -7.00 -8.43
C GLN A 262 2.49 -7.31 -7.94
N GLN A 263 3.47 -6.67 -8.57
CA GLN A 263 4.91 -6.80 -8.28
C GLN A 263 5.36 -8.26 -8.15
N ALA A 264 4.84 -9.10 -9.02
CA ALA A 264 5.15 -10.51 -9.01
C ALA A 264 6.46 -10.75 -9.77
N ALA A 265 7.48 -11.25 -9.06
CA ALA A 265 8.74 -11.60 -9.68
C ALA A 265 8.59 -12.78 -10.64
N ILE A 266 9.25 -12.73 -11.79
CA ILE A 266 9.40 -13.90 -12.65
C ILE A 266 10.19 -14.99 -11.92
N ASN A 267 9.87 -16.25 -12.21
CA ASN A 267 10.64 -17.35 -11.67
C ASN A 267 12.06 -17.33 -12.26
N ALA A 268 13.09 -17.28 -11.40
CA ALA A 268 14.47 -17.17 -11.84
C ALA A 268 14.94 -18.33 -12.75
N GLY A 269 14.38 -19.53 -12.57
CA GLY A 269 14.73 -20.73 -13.34
C GLY A 269 14.02 -20.82 -14.68
N SER A 270 12.69 -20.70 -14.71
CA SER A 270 11.91 -20.79 -15.95
C SER A 270 11.83 -19.47 -16.72
N LYS A 271 12.17 -18.34 -16.09
CA LYS A 271 11.98 -16.97 -16.63
C LYS A 271 10.53 -16.65 -17.01
N THR A 272 9.59 -17.25 -16.28
CA THR A 272 8.15 -17.11 -16.51
C THR A 272 7.42 -16.69 -15.23
N LEU A 273 6.28 -16.03 -15.42
CA LEU A 273 5.32 -15.66 -14.40
C LEU A 273 3.92 -16.08 -14.87
N SER A 274 3.23 -16.89 -14.07
CA SER A 274 1.85 -17.32 -14.34
C SER A 274 0.86 -16.39 -13.64
N VAL A 275 -0.03 -15.77 -14.41
CA VAL A 275 -1.06 -14.85 -13.92
C VAL A 275 -2.39 -15.56 -13.86
N THR A 276 -2.89 -15.75 -12.63
CA THR A 276 -4.20 -16.38 -12.40
C THR A 276 -5.33 -15.38 -12.63
N SER A 277 -6.40 -15.84 -13.27
CA SER A 277 -7.60 -15.06 -13.54
C SER A 277 -8.84 -15.95 -13.53
N LYS A 278 -10.00 -15.40 -13.89
CA LYS A 278 -11.23 -16.17 -14.15
C LYS A 278 -11.28 -16.83 -15.53
N LEU A 279 -10.23 -16.67 -16.33
CA LEU A 279 -10.13 -17.32 -17.63
C LEU A 279 -9.88 -18.83 -17.49
N PRO A 280 -10.22 -19.65 -18.50
CA PRO A 280 -9.99 -21.10 -18.46
C PRO A 280 -8.51 -21.51 -18.49
N TYR A 281 -7.64 -20.65 -19.06
CA TYR A 281 -6.19 -20.86 -19.12
C TYR A 281 -5.46 -19.76 -18.35
N THR A 282 -4.23 -20.04 -17.91
CA THR A 282 -3.36 -19.01 -17.33
C THR A 282 -2.80 -18.12 -18.43
N VAL A 283 -2.58 -16.85 -18.09
CA VAL A 283 -1.72 -15.98 -18.90
C VAL A 283 -0.30 -16.18 -18.39
N GLU A 284 0.62 -16.53 -19.28
CA GLU A 284 2.04 -16.64 -18.95
C GLU A 284 2.79 -15.43 -19.50
N VAL A 285 3.61 -14.82 -18.65
CA VAL A 285 4.57 -13.75 -19.00
C VAL A 285 5.96 -14.37 -18.99
N GLU A 286 6.70 -14.29 -20.09
CA GLU A 286 8.10 -14.71 -20.20
C GLU A 286 8.97 -13.47 -20.42
N ALA A 287 9.95 -13.26 -19.54
CA ALA A 287 10.91 -12.17 -19.66
C ALA A 287 12.32 -12.72 -19.46
N LYS A 288 13.12 -12.67 -20.53
CA LYS A 288 14.51 -13.13 -20.47
C LYS A 288 15.38 -12.10 -19.77
N GLY A 289 16.57 -12.53 -19.34
CA GLY A 289 17.45 -11.74 -18.49
C GLY A 289 18.17 -10.57 -19.16
N GLY A 290 17.98 -10.30 -20.46
CA GLY A 290 18.55 -9.12 -21.12
C GLY A 290 17.58 -7.95 -21.10
N ASP A 291 18.06 -6.74 -20.81
CA ASP A 291 17.21 -5.54 -20.85
C ASP A 291 16.65 -5.26 -22.26
N THR A 292 17.24 -5.83 -23.31
CA THR A 292 16.77 -5.72 -24.70
C THR A 292 15.93 -6.91 -25.16
N ASP A 293 15.78 -7.95 -24.32
CA ASP A 293 14.98 -9.10 -24.68
C ASP A 293 13.48 -8.72 -24.69
N PRO A 294 12.71 -9.17 -25.70
CA PRO A 294 11.28 -8.91 -25.73
C PRO A 294 10.59 -9.66 -24.60
N VAL A 295 9.54 -9.07 -24.05
CA VAL A 295 8.62 -9.77 -23.16
C VAL A 295 7.62 -10.52 -24.02
N LYS A 296 7.42 -11.80 -23.72
CA LYS A 296 6.44 -12.63 -24.40
C LYS A 296 5.28 -12.93 -23.50
N PHE A 297 4.12 -13.00 -24.11
CA PHE A 297 2.86 -13.29 -23.46
C PHE A 297 2.21 -14.47 -24.17
N SER A 298 1.57 -15.34 -23.41
CA SER A 298 0.82 -16.45 -24.01
C SER A 298 -0.45 -16.79 -23.24
N TYR A 299 -1.45 -17.24 -23.97
CA TYR A 299 -2.76 -17.63 -23.44
C TYR A 299 -3.47 -18.58 -24.40
N GLY A 300 -3.85 -19.77 -23.94
CA GLY A 300 -4.69 -20.70 -24.72
C GLY A 300 -4.14 -21.03 -26.12
N GLY A 301 -2.81 -21.08 -26.27
CA GLY A 301 -2.13 -21.32 -27.56
C GLY A 301 -1.86 -20.07 -28.41
N GLN A 302 -2.39 -18.90 -28.02
CA GLN A 302 -1.97 -17.61 -28.57
C GLN A 302 -0.63 -17.20 -27.95
N VAL A 303 0.25 -16.61 -28.75
CA VAL A 303 1.53 -16.07 -28.31
C VAL A 303 1.73 -14.72 -28.98
N TRP A 304 2.10 -13.72 -28.19
CA TRP A 304 2.42 -12.38 -28.68
C TRP A 304 3.56 -11.79 -27.87
N GLN A 305 4.08 -10.66 -28.33
CA GLN A 305 5.20 -9.97 -27.72
C GLN A 305 5.08 -8.46 -27.93
N ASP A 306 6.07 -7.72 -27.45
CA ASP A 306 6.27 -6.29 -27.70
C ASP A 306 5.96 -5.94 -29.17
N ASN A 307 5.16 -4.89 -29.37
CA ASN A 307 4.82 -4.31 -30.67
C ASN A 307 4.10 -5.25 -31.66
N ASP A 308 3.45 -6.31 -31.17
CA ASP A 308 2.57 -7.16 -31.99
C ASP A 308 1.25 -6.45 -32.34
N ALA A 309 1.14 -6.01 -33.59
CA ALA A 309 -0.05 -5.33 -34.12
C ALA A 309 -1.31 -6.22 -34.13
N SER A 310 -1.17 -7.54 -34.27
CA SER A 310 -2.32 -8.46 -34.28
C SER A 310 -3.01 -8.56 -32.91
N HIS A 311 -2.23 -8.33 -31.85
CA HIS A 311 -2.67 -8.27 -30.46
C HIS A 311 -2.75 -6.83 -29.96
N GLN A 312 -2.66 -5.83 -30.85
CA GLN A 312 -2.69 -4.40 -30.50
C GLN A 312 -1.73 -4.02 -29.36
N SER A 313 -0.56 -4.66 -29.31
CA SER A 313 0.41 -4.46 -28.23
C SER A 313 1.04 -3.07 -28.32
N THR A 314 0.86 -2.26 -27.28
CA THR A 314 1.55 -0.99 -27.07
C THR A 314 2.75 -1.13 -26.13
N PHE A 315 3.02 -2.36 -25.65
CA PHE A 315 4.14 -2.65 -24.76
C PHE A 315 5.48 -2.45 -25.48
N SER A 316 6.34 -1.59 -24.91
CA SER A 316 7.67 -1.20 -25.44
C SER A 316 7.68 -0.34 -26.72
N ASN A 317 6.60 0.42 -27.01
CA ASN A 317 6.39 1.08 -28.31
C ASN A 317 6.69 2.61 -28.31
N GLY A 318 7.89 3.07 -27.91
CA GLY A 318 8.27 4.49 -28.06
C GLY A 318 9.44 5.01 -27.20
N LYS A 319 9.97 6.21 -27.53
CA LYS A 319 10.98 6.94 -26.74
C LYS A 319 10.40 7.50 -25.42
N GLU A 320 9.08 7.64 -25.40
CA GLU A 320 8.17 8.01 -24.30
C GLU A 320 7.59 6.74 -23.63
N HIS A 321 8.00 5.56 -24.10
CA HIS A 321 7.61 4.22 -23.61
C HIS A 321 8.84 3.31 -23.50
N GLY A 322 10.03 3.94 -23.38
CA GLY A 322 11.23 3.32 -22.84
C GLY A 322 11.05 3.14 -21.33
N TYR A 323 12.13 2.80 -20.62
CA TYR A 323 12.12 2.80 -19.16
C TYR A 323 11.84 4.23 -18.64
N GLU A 324 10.56 4.62 -18.56
CA GLU A 324 10.13 5.86 -17.91
C GLU A 324 10.01 5.54 -16.43
N TYR A 325 10.80 6.25 -15.63
CA TYR A 325 10.92 5.96 -14.20
C TYR A 325 11.26 4.48 -13.96
N GLY A 326 12.17 3.92 -14.78
CA GLY A 326 12.65 2.54 -14.77
C GLY A 326 11.56 1.47 -14.90
N ASN A 327 10.40 1.80 -15.47
CA ASN A 327 9.35 0.83 -15.78
C ASN A 327 9.04 0.84 -17.28
N ARG A 328 8.63 -0.31 -17.81
CA ARG A 328 7.98 -0.40 -19.14
C ARG A 328 6.52 -0.71 -18.92
N GLU A 329 5.63 0.01 -19.60
CA GLU A 329 4.20 -0.26 -19.52
C GLU A 329 3.57 -0.37 -20.90
N GLY A 330 2.39 -0.97 -20.94
CA GLY A 330 1.58 -1.04 -22.14
C GLY A 330 0.37 -1.94 -22.00
N ASP A 331 -0.47 -1.87 -23.01
CA ASP A 331 -1.68 -2.65 -23.15
C ASP A 331 -1.54 -3.64 -24.30
N MET A 332 -2.25 -4.76 -24.20
CA MET A 332 -2.34 -5.75 -25.27
C MET A 332 -3.69 -6.46 -25.21
N GLY A 333 -4.22 -6.83 -26.36
CA GLY A 333 -5.47 -7.56 -26.49
C GLY A 333 -5.24 -9.01 -26.91
N PHE A 334 -6.17 -9.88 -26.54
CA PHE A 334 -6.15 -11.28 -26.93
C PHE A 334 -7.56 -11.85 -26.93
N SER A 335 -7.77 -12.94 -27.69
CA SER A 335 -9.06 -13.62 -27.69
C SER A 335 -9.23 -14.44 -26.43
N CYS A 336 -10.33 -14.22 -25.73
CA CYS A 336 -10.80 -14.98 -24.58
C CYS A 336 -12.28 -15.32 -24.80
#